data_AF-A0A9X4HFS6-F1
#
_entry.id   AF-A0A9X4HFS6-F1
#
_cell.length_a   1.000
_cell.length_b   1.000
_cell.length_c   1.000
_cell.angle_alpha   90.00
_cell.angle_beta   90.00
_cell.angle_gamma   90.00
#
_symmetry.space_group_name_H-M   'P 1'
#
loop_
_entity.id
_entity.type
_entity.pdbx_description
1 polymer ?
#
loop_
_entity_poly.entity_id
_entity_poly.type
_entity_poly.pdbx_seq_one_letter_code
_entity_poly.pdbx_strand_id
1 'polypeptide(L)'
;MSLEVIFCWIEAHPGLASWLQAFLSVLAICAAGALPIWHERVKEIRQIENTITSLMYLASELTSIHRRLLRALESEDECADWRFGNKTHDLEMICALAAEIPASMVVGERMAYLFEIRKSCEHAKDLDFIISEPSFDKSLSAYDFEEMLVRQASEAESINALFEVLRAEKKAL
;
A
#
# COMPACT_ATOMS: atom_id res chain seq x y z
N MET A 1 26.87 -43.44 9.88
CA MET A 1 27.59 -44.14 8.79
C MET A 1 28.73 -43.24 8.35
N SER A 2 29.98 -43.70 8.44
CA SER A 2 31.16 -42.91 8.08
C SER A 2 31.24 -42.72 6.55
N LEU A 3 31.77 -41.58 6.11
CA LEU A 3 32.01 -41.27 4.69
C LEU A 3 32.79 -42.37 3.97
N GLU A 4 33.66 -43.09 4.68
CA GLU A 4 34.45 -44.21 4.16
C GLU A 4 33.60 -45.39 3.65
N VAL A 5 32.49 -45.70 4.33
CA VAL A 5 31.59 -46.81 3.90
C VAL A 5 30.85 -46.43 2.61
N ILE A 6 30.53 -45.14 2.44
CA ILE A 6 29.90 -44.61 1.22
C ILE A 6 30.89 -44.67 0.05
N PHE A 7 32.16 -44.30 0.29
CA PHE A 7 33.20 -44.36 -0.74
C PHE A 7 33.51 -45.80 -1.17
N CYS A 8 33.68 -46.75 -0.24
CA CYS A 8 33.92 -48.16 -0.60
C CYS A 8 32.73 -48.80 -1.35
N TRP A 9 31.49 -48.38 -1.06
CA TRP A 9 30.30 -48.87 -1.77
C TRP A 9 30.20 -48.32 -3.21
N ILE A 10 30.60 -47.05 -3.41
CA ILE A 10 30.69 -46.42 -4.74
C ILE A 10 31.75 -47.11 -5.61
N GLU A 11 32.87 -47.52 -5.01
CA GLU A 11 33.98 -48.20 -5.69
C GLU A 11 33.62 -49.62 -6.16
N ALA A 12 32.74 -50.32 -5.43
CA ALA A 12 32.25 -51.65 -5.78
C ALA A 12 31.17 -51.65 -6.90
N HIS A 13 30.53 -50.52 -7.18
CA HIS A 13 29.46 -50.40 -8.18
C HIS A 13 29.66 -49.19 -9.12
N PRO A 14 30.69 -49.20 -9.99
CA PRO A 14 31.03 -48.06 -10.85
C PRO A 14 29.91 -47.65 -11.82
N GLY A 15 29.04 -48.59 -12.23
CA GLY A 15 27.88 -48.30 -13.07
C GLY A 15 26.75 -47.53 -12.36
N LEU A 16 26.69 -47.61 -11.02
CA LEU A 16 25.66 -46.93 -10.22
C LEU A 16 26.09 -45.50 -9.88
N ALA A 17 27.40 -45.29 -9.70
CA ALA A 17 28.01 -43.97 -9.50
C ALA A 17 27.83 -43.06 -10.72
N SER A 18 28.10 -43.58 -11.93
CA SER A 18 27.93 -42.82 -13.19
C SER A 18 26.46 -42.48 -13.46
N TRP A 19 25.54 -43.36 -13.11
CA TRP A 19 24.10 -43.11 -13.20
C TRP A 19 23.64 -42.01 -12.23
N LEU A 20 24.09 -42.06 -10.97
CA LEU A 20 23.79 -41.02 -9.97
C LEU A 20 24.33 -39.66 -10.42
N GLN A 21 25.56 -39.61 -10.94
CA GLN A 21 26.17 -38.40 -11.47
C GLN A 21 25.37 -37.84 -12.65
N ALA A 22 24.95 -38.69 -13.59
CA ALA A 22 24.11 -38.27 -14.71
C ALA A 22 22.75 -37.73 -14.23
N PHE A 23 22.10 -38.41 -13.29
CA PHE A 23 20.83 -37.95 -12.72
C PHE A 23 20.96 -36.59 -12.02
N LEU A 24 22.00 -36.41 -11.19
CA LEU A 24 22.28 -35.15 -10.52
C LEU A 24 22.62 -34.03 -11.52
N SER A 25 23.32 -34.33 -12.62
CA SER A 25 23.58 -33.32 -13.66
C SER A 25 22.30 -32.84 -14.36
N VAL A 26 21.37 -33.76 -14.66
CA VAL A 26 20.08 -33.41 -15.26
C VAL A 26 19.24 -32.59 -14.27
N LEU A 27 19.21 -33.01 -13.00
CA LEU A 27 18.48 -32.30 -11.94
C LEU A 27 19.06 -30.90 -11.71
N ALA A 28 20.39 -30.76 -11.73
CA ALA A 28 21.06 -29.47 -11.63
C ALA A 28 20.73 -28.53 -12.81
N ILE A 29 20.66 -29.05 -14.04
CA ILE A 29 20.25 -28.28 -15.21
C ILE A 29 18.78 -27.84 -15.09
N CYS A 30 17.89 -28.75 -14.66
CA CYS A 30 16.49 -28.41 -14.41
C CYS A 30 16.33 -27.37 -13.30
N ALA A 31 17.09 -27.50 -12.20
CA ALA A 31 17.08 -26.54 -11.11
C ALA A 31 17.62 -25.17 -11.55
N ALA A 32 18.68 -25.14 -12.35
CA ALA A 32 19.24 -23.90 -12.89
C ALA A 32 18.24 -23.16 -13.80
N GLY A 33 17.35 -23.88 -14.51
CA GLY A 33 16.27 -23.27 -15.28
C GLY A 33 15.08 -22.81 -14.43
N ALA A 34 14.72 -23.57 -13.38
CA ALA A 34 13.54 -23.29 -12.56
C ALA A 34 13.78 -22.24 -11.47
N LEU A 35 14.99 -22.19 -10.89
CA LEU A 35 15.33 -21.28 -9.80
C LEU A 35 15.17 -19.79 -10.16
N PRO A 36 15.62 -19.30 -11.33
CA PRO A 36 15.43 -17.90 -11.70
C PRO A 36 13.95 -17.52 -11.78
N ILE A 37 13.12 -18.37 -12.40
CA ILE A 37 11.68 -18.15 -12.55
C ILE A 37 11.00 -18.12 -11.18
N TRP A 38 11.37 -19.05 -10.28
CA TRP A 38 10.82 -19.07 -8.94
C TRP A 38 11.24 -17.85 -8.12
N HIS A 39 12.51 -17.44 -8.21
CA HIS A 39 13.02 -16.26 -7.54
C HIS A 39 12.34 -14.97 -8.04
N GLU A 40 12.12 -14.83 -9.34
CA GLU A 40 11.38 -13.71 -9.92
C GLU A 40 9.93 -13.65 -9.40
N ARG A 41 9.23 -14.79 -9.35
CA ARG A 41 7.86 -14.85 -8.80
C ARG A 41 7.81 -14.49 -7.32
N VAL A 42 8.73 -15.00 -6.50
CA VAL A 42 8.78 -14.66 -5.07
C VAL A 42 9.08 -13.18 -4.88
N LYS A 43 9.96 -12.60 -5.71
CA LYS A 43 10.25 -11.17 -5.68
C LYS A 43 9.03 -10.33 -6.05
N GLU A 44 8.27 -10.74 -7.07
CA GLU A 44 7.04 -10.07 -7.50
C GLU A 44 5.97 -10.09 -6.40
N ILE A 45 5.74 -11.25 -5.76
CA ILE A 45 4.79 -11.37 -4.64
C ILE A 45 5.17 -10.44 -3.49
N ARG A 46 6.45 -10.41 -3.10
CA ARG A 46 6.92 -9.50 -2.03
C ARG A 46 6.76 -8.03 -2.41
N GLN A 47 6.98 -7.68 -3.67
CA GLN A 47 6.77 -6.31 -4.15
C GLN A 47 5.30 -5.93 -4.07
N ILE A 48 4.39 -6.83 -4.49
CA ILE A 48 2.95 -6.62 -4.40
C ILE A 48 2.53 -6.44 -2.93
N GLU A 49 2.99 -7.31 -2.03
CA GLU A 49 2.65 -7.25 -0.61
C GLU A 49 3.12 -5.94 0.04
N ASN A 50 4.34 -5.49 -0.28
CA ASN A 50 4.87 -4.22 0.19
C ASN A 50 4.04 -3.05 -0.34
N THR A 51 3.70 -3.04 -1.64
CA THR A 51 2.88 -1.99 -2.24
C THR A 51 1.50 -1.93 -1.60
N ILE A 52 0.82 -3.06 -1.41
CA ILE A 52 -0.49 -3.10 -0.74
C ILE A 52 -0.37 -2.59 0.69
N THR A 53 0.66 -3.00 1.43
CA THR A 53 0.87 -2.53 2.81
C THR A 53 1.06 -1.01 2.88
N SER A 54 1.83 -0.43 1.96
CA SER A 54 1.99 1.02 1.86
C SER A 54 0.68 1.74 1.49
N LEU A 55 -0.06 1.23 0.51
CA LEU A 55 -1.36 1.80 0.12
C LEU A 55 -2.39 1.70 1.25
N MET A 56 -2.41 0.58 1.98
CA MET A 56 -3.27 0.40 3.16
C MET A 56 -2.95 1.41 4.25
N TYR A 57 -1.67 1.65 4.52
CA TYR A 57 -1.24 2.64 5.49
C TYR A 57 -1.72 4.04 5.10
N LEU A 58 -1.48 4.44 3.84
CA LEU A 58 -1.92 5.74 3.33
C LEU A 58 -3.45 5.89 3.38
N ALA A 59 -4.21 4.88 2.95
CA ALA A 59 -5.67 4.92 2.98
C ALA A 59 -6.21 5.01 4.43
N SER A 60 -5.59 4.31 5.38
CA SER A 60 -5.96 4.37 6.80
C SER A 60 -5.76 5.77 7.39
N GLU A 61 -4.58 6.35 7.19
CA GLU A 61 -4.26 7.69 7.70
C GLU A 61 -5.13 8.76 7.03
N LEU A 62 -5.32 8.67 5.71
CA LEU A 62 -6.16 9.59 4.96
C LEU A 62 -7.64 9.51 5.40
N THR A 63 -8.14 8.31 5.72
CA THR A 63 -9.47 8.14 6.34
C THR A 63 -9.56 8.86 7.68
N SER A 64 -8.52 8.77 8.52
CA SER A 64 -8.47 9.47 9.80
C SER A 64 -8.50 10.99 9.59
N ILE A 65 -7.73 11.50 8.65
CA ILE A 65 -7.68 12.91 8.29
C ILE A 65 -9.05 13.39 7.80
N HIS A 66 -9.69 12.68 6.87
CA HIS A 66 -11.01 13.08 6.36
C HIS A 66 -12.06 13.15 7.47
N ARG A 67 -12.05 12.20 8.42
CA ARG A 67 -12.94 12.24 9.59
C ARG A 67 -12.66 13.42 10.50
N ARG A 68 -11.39 13.80 10.70
CA ARG A 68 -11.03 14.96 11.52
C ARG A 68 -11.44 16.26 10.83
N LEU A 69 -11.23 16.38 9.52
CA LEU A 69 -11.71 17.49 8.71
C LEU A 69 -13.24 17.62 8.75
N LEU A 70 -13.96 16.48 8.67
CA LEU A 70 -15.42 16.48 8.81
C LEU A 70 -15.85 17.03 10.18
N ARG A 71 -15.21 16.58 11.27
CA ARG A 71 -15.48 17.12 12.62
C ARG A 71 -15.15 18.60 12.75
N ALA A 72 -14.08 19.06 12.09
CA ALA A 72 -13.72 20.48 12.04
C ALA A 72 -14.80 21.30 11.34
N LEU A 73 -15.42 20.77 10.29
CA LEU A 73 -16.59 21.41 9.68
C LEU A 73 -17.79 21.41 10.65
N GLU A 74 -18.08 20.31 11.34
CA GLU A 74 -19.24 20.22 12.24
C GLU A 74 -19.13 21.09 13.50
N SER A 75 -17.95 21.17 14.13
CA SER A 75 -17.75 21.84 15.43
C SER A 75 -16.80 23.04 15.32
N GLU A 76 -17.15 24.18 15.94
CA GLU A 76 -16.28 25.37 15.97
C GLU A 76 -14.99 25.12 16.77
N ASP A 77 -15.08 24.37 17.87
CA ASP A 77 -13.91 24.03 18.70
C ASP A 77 -12.92 23.15 17.93
N GLU A 78 -13.41 22.16 17.21
CA GLU A 78 -12.58 21.27 16.37
C GLU A 78 -12.03 22.01 15.14
N CYS A 79 -12.76 23.02 14.62
CA CYS A 79 -12.27 23.91 13.58
C CYS A 79 -11.05 24.71 14.06
N ALA A 80 -11.16 25.31 15.25
CA ALA A 80 -10.05 26.03 15.87
C ALA A 80 -8.86 25.09 16.15
N ASP A 81 -9.11 23.90 16.70
CA ASP A 81 -8.06 22.90 16.95
C ASP A 81 -7.41 22.40 15.64
N TRP A 82 -8.17 22.34 14.55
CA TRP A 82 -7.60 22.05 13.22
C TRP A 82 -6.68 23.18 12.75
N ARG A 83 -7.18 24.42 12.74
CA ARG A 83 -6.44 25.62 12.27
C ARG A 83 -5.16 25.90 13.04
N PHE A 84 -5.21 25.76 14.36
CA PHE A 84 -4.11 26.15 15.25
C PHE A 84 -3.29 24.95 15.74
N GLY A 85 -3.76 23.73 15.48
CA GLY A 85 -3.05 22.49 15.79
C GLY A 85 -2.04 22.11 14.72
N ASN A 86 -1.35 20.98 14.94
CA ASN A 86 -0.36 20.44 14.00
C ASN A 86 -0.99 19.54 12.91
N LYS A 87 -2.32 19.57 12.76
CA LYS A 87 -3.06 18.60 11.93
C LYS A 87 -2.88 18.84 10.43
N THR A 88 -2.66 20.09 10.01
CA THR A 88 -2.30 20.44 8.62
C THR A 88 -0.96 19.82 8.21
N HIS A 89 0.01 19.75 9.13
CA HIS A 89 1.29 19.12 8.86
C HIS A 89 1.18 17.61 8.63
N ASP A 90 0.34 16.92 9.40
CA ASP A 90 0.05 15.50 9.21
C ASP A 90 -0.51 15.24 7.80
N LEU A 91 -1.44 16.09 7.35
CA LEU A 91 -1.99 16.02 5.99
C LEU A 91 -0.91 16.24 4.92
N GLU A 92 -0.09 17.28 5.06
CA GLU A 92 1.00 17.54 4.11
C GLU A 92 1.96 16.36 3.99
N MET A 93 2.33 15.76 5.12
CA MET A 93 3.22 14.60 5.17
C MET A 93 2.61 13.39 4.45
N ILE A 94 1.35 13.05 4.73
CA ILE A 94 0.67 11.92 4.07
C ILE A 94 0.53 12.15 2.57
N CYS A 95 0.17 13.37 2.15
CA CYS A 95 0.07 13.72 0.75
C CYS A 95 1.43 13.68 0.04
N ALA A 96 2.51 14.08 0.71
CA ALA A 96 3.87 13.98 0.19
C ALA A 96 4.28 12.50 0.00
N LEU A 97 4.02 11.65 1.00
CA LEU A 97 4.27 10.21 0.91
C LEU A 97 3.50 9.56 -0.25
N ALA A 98 2.23 9.95 -0.45
CA ALA A 98 1.43 9.46 -1.57
C ALA A 98 1.98 9.92 -2.95
N ALA A 99 2.58 11.12 -3.01
CA ALA A 99 3.21 11.63 -4.22
C ALA A 99 4.56 10.94 -4.52
N GLU A 100 5.31 10.55 -3.48
CA GLU A 100 6.60 9.89 -3.62
C GLU A 100 6.52 8.47 -4.19
N ILE A 101 5.39 7.76 -4.01
CA ILE A 101 5.20 6.42 -4.60
C ILE A 101 5.19 6.55 -6.13
N PRO A 102 6.21 6.05 -6.86
CA PRO A 102 6.21 6.19 -8.31
C PRO A 102 5.15 5.27 -8.90
N ALA A 103 4.40 5.78 -9.89
CA ALA A 103 3.37 5.00 -10.57
C ALA A 103 3.92 3.72 -11.22
N SER A 104 5.21 3.71 -11.58
CA SER A 104 5.90 2.53 -12.10
C SER A 104 6.08 1.39 -11.09
N MET A 105 5.98 1.66 -9.78
CA MET A 105 6.00 0.63 -8.74
C MET A 105 4.63 -0.01 -8.51
N VAL A 106 3.58 0.51 -9.14
CA VAL A 106 2.20 0.08 -8.93
C VAL A 106 1.60 -0.37 -10.25
N VAL A 107 1.31 -1.66 -10.37
CA VAL A 107 0.87 -2.27 -11.64
C VAL A 107 -0.59 -2.67 -11.57
N GLY A 108 -1.31 -2.48 -12.68
CA GLY A 108 -2.70 -2.93 -12.86
C GLY A 108 -3.68 -2.14 -12.01
N GLU A 109 -4.62 -2.84 -11.38
CA GLU A 109 -5.72 -2.27 -10.58
C GLU A 109 -5.22 -1.39 -9.42
N ARG A 110 -4.04 -1.70 -8.87
CA ARG A 110 -3.44 -0.94 -7.77
C ARG A 110 -3.07 0.49 -8.18
N MET A 111 -2.86 0.74 -9.47
CA MET A 111 -2.62 2.08 -9.98
C MET A 111 -3.86 2.97 -9.80
N ALA A 112 -5.06 2.39 -9.93
CA ALA A 112 -6.30 3.08 -9.63
C ALA A 112 -6.38 3.43 -8.13
N TYR A 113 -5.96 2.53 -7.24
CA TYR A 113 -5.93 2.80 -5.80
C TYR A 113 -5.01 3.97 -5.44
N LEU A 114 -3.81 4.00 -6.01
CA LEU A 114 -2.88 5.12 -5.82
C LEU A 114 -3.47 6.43 -6.37
N PHE A 115 -4.14 6.39 -7.51
CA PHE A 115 -4.81 7.55 -8.08
C PHE A 115 -5.92 8.09 -7.18
N GLU A 116 -6.80 7.22 -6.66
CA GLU A 116 -7.85 7.62 -5.72
C GLU A 116 -7.27 8.21 -4.42
N ILE A 117 -6.21 7.62 -3.86
CA ILE A 117 -5.51 8.19 -2.70
C ILE A 117 -4.99 9.60 -2.98
N ARG A 118 -4.38 9.82 -4.14
CA ARG A 118 -3.84 11.14 -4.52
C ARG A 118 -4.94 12.17 -4.74
N LYS A 119 -6.01 11.78 -5.43
CA LYS A 119 -7.18 12.64 -5.63
C LYS A 119 -7.80 13.05 -4.29
N SER A 120 -7.93 12.12 -3.36
CA SER A 120 -8.43 12.41 -2.01
C SER A 120 -7.47 13.29 -1.20
N CYS A 121 -6.14 13.12 -1.38
CA CYS A 121 -5.13 14.03 -0.82
C CYS A 121 -5.30 15.47 -1.33
N GLU A 122 -5.55 15.66 -2.62
CA GLU A 122 -5.84 16.98 -3.21
C GLU A 122 -7.13 17.56 -2.61
N HIS A 123 -8.20 16.76 -2.53
CA HIS A 123 -9.45 17.22 -1.95
C HIS A 123 -9.32 17.63 -0.48
N ALA A 124 -8.58 16.85 0.33
CA ALA A 124 -8.32 17.17 1.72
C ALA A 124 -7.51 18.47 1.86
N LYS A 125 -6.55 18.73 0.96
CA LYS A 125 -5.77 19.98 0.92
C LYS A 125 -6.61 21.18 0.53
N ASP A 126 -7.51 21.03 -0.45
CA ASP A 126 -8.42 22.10 -0.84
C ASP A 126 -9.31 22.49 0.36
N LEU A 127 -9.81 21.49 1.09
CA LEU A 127 -10.64 21.72 2.26
C LEU A 127 -9.84 22.32 3.43
N ASP A 128 -8.63 21.84 3.68
CA ASP A 128 -7.72 22.39 4.68
C ASP A 128 -7.40 23.86 4.39
N PHE A 129 -7.15 24.21 3.12
CA PHE A 129 -6.93 25.59 2.68
C PHE A 129 -8.15 26.46 3.02
N ILE A 130 -9.35 26.02 2.63
CA ILE A 130 -10.60 26.74 2.91
C ILE A 130 -10.79 26.92 4.42
N ILE A 131 -10.65 25.85 5.20
CA ILE A 131 -10.82 25.91 6.66
C ILE A 131 -9.78 26.85 7.26
N SER A 132 -8.54 26.84 6.79
CA SER A 132 -7.44 27.66 7.33
C SER A 132 -7.54 29.16 7.03
N GLU A 133 -8.41 29.58 6.10
CA GLU A 133 -8.60 30.99 5.82
C GLU A 133 -9.18 31.74 7.04
N PRO A 134 -8.64 32.92 7.41
CA PRO A 134 -9.20 33.74 8.49
C PRO A 134 -10.64 34.19 8.23
N SER A 135 -11.02 34.30 6.95
CA SER A 135 -12.34 34.63 6.45
C SER A 135 -13.30 33.46 6.40
N PHE A 136 -12.83 32.22 6.62
CA PHE A 136 -13.74 31.09 6.64
C PHE A 136 -14.65 31.19 7.85
N ASP A 137 -15.89 31.49 7.52
CA ASP A 137 -17.03 31.58 8.40
C ASP A 137 -18.03 30.51 7.96
N LYS A 138 -18.53 29.74 8.92
CA LYS A 138 -19.59 28.76 8.69
C LYS A 138 -20.91 29.42 8.27
N SER A 139 -20.97 30.75 8.30
CA SER A 139 -22.04 31.59 7.73
C SER A 139 -21.97 31.77 6.20
N LEU A 140 -21.08 31.05 5.50
CA LEU A 140 -21.22 30.74 4.07
C LEU A 140 -22.68 30.37 3.74
N SER A 141 -23.10 30.55 2.48
CA SER A 141 -24.48 30.22 2.12
C SER A 141 -24.79 28.79 2.60
N ALA A 142 -25.92 28.61 3.30
CA ALA A 142 -26.22 27.35 3.97
C ALA A 142 -26.16 26.14 3.01
N TYR A 143 -26.46 26.40 1.73
CA TYR A 143 -26.34 25.45 0.63
C TYR A 143 -24.89 25.02 0.36
N ASP A 144 -23.96 25.97 0.26
CA ASP A 144 -22.55 25.68 -0.03
C ASP A 144 -21.89 24.91 1.12
N PHE A 145 -22.25 25.24 2.37
CA PHE A 145 -21.72 24.57 3.54
C PHE A 145 -22.25 23.14 3.70
N GLU A 146 -23.55 22.92 3.45
CA GLU A 146 -24.14 21.58 3.46
C GLU A 146 -23.53 20.70 2.36
N GLU A 147 -23.30 21.24 1.16
CA GLU A 147 -22.61 20.54 0.08
C GLU A 147 -21.18 20.14 0.46
N MET A 148 -20.43 21.03 1.12
CA MET A 148 -19.08 20.71 1.62
C MET A 148 -19.08 19.56 2.63
N LEU A 149 -20.03 19.55 3.58
CA LEU A 149 -20.17 18.47 4.56
C LEU A 149 -20.49 17.13 3.89
N VAL A 150 -21.46 17.11 2.98
CA VAL A 150 -21.87 15.91 2.25
C VAL A 150 -20.72 15.37 1.41
N ARG A 151 -20.00 16.25 0.70
CA ARG A 151 -18.85 15.88 -0.11
C ARG A 151 -17.74 15.29 0.76
N GLN A 152 -17.41 15.94 1.88
CA GLN A 152 -16.37 15.45 2.78
C GLN A 152 -16.73 14.11 3.43
N ALA A 153 -17.99 13.90 3.79
CA ALA A 153 -18.47 12.62 4.30
C ALA A 153 -18.38 11.50 3.25
N SER A 154 -18.76 11.79 2.01
CA SER A 154 -18.65 10.88 0.86
C SER A 154 -17.20 10.47 0.60
N GLU A 155 -16.26 11.42 0.64
CA GLU A 155 -14.83 11.15 0.43
C GLU A 155 -14.23 10.32 1.57
N ALA A 156 -14.64 10.57 2.82
CA ALA A 156 -14.25 9.73 3.96
C ALA A 156 -14.73 8.28 3.81
N GLU A 157 -15.95 8.08 3.30
CA GLU A 157 -16.52 6.76 3.04
C GLU A 157 -15.83 6.06 1.87
N SER A 158 -15.54 6.79 0.79
CA SER A 158 -14.83 6.30 -0.40
C SER A 158 -13.45 5.74 -0.05
N ILE A 159 -12.65 6.49 0.70
CA ILE A 159 -11.31 6.03 1.11
C ILE A 159 -11.37 4.89 2.12
N ASN A 160 -12.37 4.90 3.02
CA ASN A 160 -12.59 3.77 3.92
C ASN A 160 -12.97 2.49 3.14
N ALA A 161 -13.80 2.60 2.09
CA ALA A 161 -14.11 1.48 1.22
C ALA A 161 -12.87 0.96 0.49
N LEU A 162 -12.03 1.86 -0.03
CA LEU A 162 -10.74 1.50 -0.65
C LEU A 162 -9.83 0.75 0.33
N PHE A 163 -9.77 1.20 1.58
CA PHE A 163 -9.00 0.52 2.62
C PHE A 163 -9.50 -0.90 2.88
N GLU A 164 -10.82 -1.14 2.90
CA GLU A 164 -11.37 -2.50 3.05
C GLU A 164 -11.05 -3.39 1.84
N VAL A 165 -11.06 -2.84 0.62
CA VAL A 165 -10.63 -3.56 -0.60
C VAL A 165 -9.17 -3.98 -0.48
N LEU A 166 -8.28 -3.04 -0.14
CA LEU A 166 -6.85 -3.33 0.04
C LEU A 166 -6.60 -4.35 1.16
N ARG A 167 -7.38 -4.28 2.25
CA ARG A 167 -7.33 -5.26 3.34
C ARG A 167 -7.77 -6.66 2.87
N ALA A 168 -8.83 -6.75 2.07
CA ALA A 168 -9.29 -8.01 1.52
C ALA A 168 -8.25 -8.61 0.56
N GLU A 169 -7.64 -7.77 -0.28
CA GLU A 169 -6.57 -8.17 -1.18
C GLU A 169 -5.34 -8.67 -0.43
N LYS A 170 -4.92 -7.97 0.65
CA LYS A 170 -3.83 -8.43 1.51
C LYS A 170 -4.09 -9.80 2.14
N LYS A 171 -5.35 -10.14 2.45
CA LYS A 171 -5.72 -11.46 2.99
C LYS A 171 -5.72 -12.56 1.93
N ALA A 172 -5.78 -12.20 0.65
CA ALA A 172 -5.82 -13.15 -0.46
C ALA A 172 -4.43 -13.52 -1.00
N LEU A 173 -3.39 -12.76 -0.62
CA LEU A 173 -1.97 -13.06 -0.89
C LEU A 173 -1.41 -14.06 0.12
#